data_AF-A0A1L9SAZ8-F1
#
_entry.id   AF-A0A1L9SAZ8-F1
#
_cell.length_a   1.000
_cell.length_b   1.000
_cell.length_c   1.000
_cell.angle_alpha   90.00
_cell.angle_beta   90.00
_cell.angle_gamma   90.00
#
_symmetry.space_group_name_H-M   'P 1'
#
loop_
_entity.id
_entity.type
_entity.pdbx_description
1 polymer ?
#
loop_
_entity_poly.entity_id
_entity_poly.type
_entity_poly.pdbx_seq_one_letter_code
_entity_poly.pdbx_strand_id
1 'polypeptide(L)'
;MIVAIKDLSPSVDITSLEGGNRSSAVFETLDQACQSYFYPTDPEQPNWKPLSMRTPYIIMLVVVSLVLAGVEEYLCQKSRSLEKEGKGLIQYNTVADIPVIEFFCWKYLPTMVMVSYGVLWQITDYEVKRLEPYFQLSRPGGNTAAQSLNLDYVTQWTYLTPIKAFYYRQWAVFVACIGSILATAAAPSLQSPTIAPVRNPLCTGSQDDTDCTFEYFVRISLVWSRLLTACLIIVALLGIVLMVQLRRKSGLLSDPRGIAGVAAMATKSHILADFQGMDEATTDEIHQRLRHRRYILHKSTIWQGEYMRQSEHDPYAERKATNPHPIILRSHSLLALVGFLFVVLPFVPVITYTNLNVIPQNLPWLPVLVATLIKQLWTTLEFAVKMIEPFHTLYRGNARPEVTLTLDYQGTPYGLLPLKAAWNRHYLVALVGLGSVLGDILTVTASSLALTNETYKSFTASSGISITIILLLIVSALAVYAHRRHTFLPRQPSTIASVLAFIHQSRMLDDFVGTERYTNKEMEAVLVAKNKRYALGWFKGRDSQPHCAVDEEPMLSRYKHGVSYLQAQAPWVENV
;
A
#
# COMPACT_ATOMS: atom_id res chain seq x y z
N MET A 1 0.31 1.59 37.92
CA MET A 1 1.42 2.55 38.07
C MET A 1 2.53 2.09 37.12
N ILE A 2 3.05 2.94 36.25
CA ILE A 2 4.23 2.59 35.43
C ILE A 2 5.40 2.53 36.42
N VAL A 3 6.09 1.40 36.51
CA VAL A 3 7.21 1.23 37.43
C VAL A 3 8.48 1.31 36.60
N ALA A 4 9.31 2.31 36.85
CA ALA A 4 10.67 2.34 36.33
C ALA A 4 11.46 1.26 37.06
N ILE A 5 11.92 0.25 36.32
CA ILE A 5 12.83 -0.76 36.81
C ILE A 5 14.23 -0.29 36.42
N LYS A 6 15.08 -0.11 37.42
CA LYS A 6 16.50 0.15 37.20
C LYS A 6 17.16 -1.21 37.02
N ASP A 7 17.50 -1.57 35.80
CA ASP A 7 18.30 -2.77 35.55
C ASP A 7 19.70 -2.49 36.11
N LEU A 8 20.01 -3.08 37.28
CA LEU A 8 21.36 -3.07 37.84
C LEU A 8 22.28 -3.75 36.84
N SER A 9 23.16 -2.96 36.20
CA SER A 9 24.27 -3.50 35.43
C SER A 9 25.13 -4.41 36.32
N PRO A 10 25.74 -5.48 35.78
CA PRO A 10 26.74 -6.22 36.53
C PRO A 10 27.83 -5.22 36.95
N SER A 11 28.17 -5.24 38.24
CA SER A 11 29.16 -4.36 38.85
C SER A 11 30.40 -4.29 37.98
N VAL A 12 30.61 -3.15 37.33
CA VAL A 12 31.89 -2.85 36.69
C VAL A 12 32.88 -2.66 37.83
N ASP A 13 33.90 -3.54 37.89
CA ASP A 13 34.99 -3.44 38.86
C ASP A 13 35.63 -2.05 38.77
N ILE A 14 35.38 -1.23 39.80
CA ILE A 14 35.81 0.17 39.92
C ILE A 14 37.25 0.30 40.45
N THR A 15 38.06 -0.75 40.38
CA THR A 15 39.42 -0.77 40.93
C THR A 15 40.45 -0.01 40.09
N SER A 16 40.08 0.65 38.99
CA SER A 16 41.06 1.25 38.07
C SER A 16 40.77 2.68 37.57
N LEU A 17 39.85 3.44 38.15
CA LEU A 17 39.54 4.80 37.66
C LEU A 17 39.51 5.84 38.77
N GLU A 18 40.71 6.21 39.22
CA GLU A 18 40.97 7.42 39.98
C GLU A 18 41.17 8.58 38.98
N GLY A 19 40.17 9.45 38.81
CA GLY A 19 40.33 10.63 37.96
C GLY A 19 39.06 11.41 37.61
N GLY A 20 38.82 12.51 38.33
CA GLY A 20 38.23 13.74 37.77
C GLY A 20 36.71 13.90 37.80
N ASN A 21 36.28 15.02 38.38
CA ASN A 21 34.91 15.54 38.59
C ASN A 21 33.99 15.68 37.34
N ARG A 22 34.33 15.09 36.19
CA ARG A 22 33.50 15.06 34.96
C ARG A 22 32.61 13.82 34.86
N SER A 23 32.85 12.81 35.68
CA SER A 23 32.12 11.53 35.63
C SER A 23 30.69 11.60 36.16
N SER A 24 30.35 12.53 37.08
CA SER A 24 29.00 12.56 37.68
C SER A 24 27.88 12.92 36.70
N ALA A 25 28.11 13.86 35.76
CA ALA A 25 27.11 14.24 34.75
C ALA A 25 26.94 13.17 33.65
N VAL A 26 28.02 12.46 33.32
CA VAL A 26 27.98 11.31 32.40
C VAL A 26 27.29 10.12 33.06
N PHE A 27 27.50 9.94 34.37
CA PHE A 27 26.85 8.88 35.13
C PHE A 27 25.34 9.13 35.24
N GLU A 28 24.87 10.34 35.56
CA GLU A 28 23.43 10.66 35.60
C GLU A 28 22.73 10.48 34.25
N THR A 29 23.38 10.85 33.14
CA THR A 29 22.83 10.68 31.78
C THR A 29 22.79 9.21 31.36
N LEU A 30 23.78 8.40 31.74
CA LEU A 30 23.75 6.94 31.57
C LEU A 30 22.69 6.27 32.46
N ASP A 31 22.49 6.79 33.68
CA ASP A 31 21.53 6.27 34.66
C ASP A 31 20.06 6.51 34.24
N GLN A 32 19.79 7.61 33.53
CA GLN A 32 18.50 7.86 32.87
C GLN A 32 18.31 7.00 31.61
N ALA A 33 19.38 6.75 30.86
CA ALA A 33 19.32 5.97 29.62
C ALA A 33 19.06 4.45 29.85
N CYS A 34 19.35 3.93 31.05
CA CYS A 34 19.20 2.51 31.40
C CYS A 34 17.90 2.16 32.15
N GLN A 35 16.93 3.07 32.24
CA GLN A 35 15.66 2.78 32.92
C GLN A 35 14.72 2.00 31.99
N SER A 36 14.43 0.74 32.32
CA SER A 36 13.42 -0.05 31.64
C SER A 36 12.06 0.18 32.33
N TYR A 37 11.04 0.54 31.56
CA TYR A 37 9.71 0.78 32.13
C TYR A 37 8.88 -0.51 32.04
N PHE A 38 8.45 -1.01 33.20
CA PHE A 38 7.46 -2.08 33.23
C PHE A 38 6.06 -1.47 33.13
N TYR A 39 5.36 -1.84 32.07
CA TYR A 39 3.98 -1.44 31.84
C TYR A 39 3.06 -2.57 32.29
N PRO A 40 2.20 -2.34 33.29
CA PRO A 40 1.18 -3.31 33.64
C PRO A 40 0.23 -3.52 32.46
N THR A 41 -0.28 -4.73 32.31
CA THR A 41 -1.29 -5.05 31.30
C THR A 41 -2.51 -4.16 31.49
N ASP A 42 -2.88 -3.40 30.45
CA ASP A 42 -4.01 -2.48 30.51
C ASP A 42 -5.33 -3.28 30.53
N PRO A 43 -6.12 -3.23 31.63
CA PRO A 43 -7.36 -3.99 31.73
C PRO A 43 -8.38 -3.56 30.66
N GLU A 44 -8.34 -2.31 30.21
CA GLU A 44 -9.23 -1.74 29.19
C GLU A 44 -8.50 -1.42 27.89
N GLN A 45 -7.73 -2.37 27.35
CA GLN A 45 -7.04 -2.17 26.09
C GLN A 45 -8.03 -1.82 24.95
N PRO A 46 -7.89 -0.64 24.31
CA PRO A 46 -8.82 -0.19 23.29
C PRO A 46 -8.66 -1.00 21.99
N ASN A 47 -9.74 -1.10 21.23
CA ASN A 47 -9.85 -1.99 20.07
C ASN A 47 -10.45 -1.27 18.87
N TRP A 48 -9.91 -0.11 18.53
CA TRP A 48 -10.29 0.58 17.30
C TRP A 48 -9.86 -0.23 16.08
N LYS A 49 -10.77 -0.44 15.13
CA LYS A 49 -10.54 -1.11 13.84
C LYS A 49 -11.26 -0.38 12.71
N PRO A 50 -10.62 -0.23 11.53
CA PRO A 50 -11.24 0.31 10.33
C PRO A 50 -12.35 -0.63 9.84
N LEU A 51 -13.28 -0.10 9.04
CA LEU A 51 -14.45 -0.83 8.57
C LEU A 51 -14.10 -2.17 7.90
N SER A 52 -13.05 -2.19 7.07
CA SER A 52 -12.58 -3.37 6.32
C SER A 52 -12.03 -4.49 7.19
N MET A 53 -11.53 -4.18 8.39
CA MET A 53 -11.01 -5.17 9.33
C MET A 53 -12.05 -5.64 10.36
N ARG A 54 -13.24 -5.03 10.37
CA ARG A 54 -14.32 -5.47 11.24
C ARG A 54 -14.89 -6.78 10.74
N THR A 55 -15.27 -7.64 11.68
CA THR A 55 -15.88 -8.95 11.42
C THR A 55 -16.99 -8.95 10.36
N PRO A 56 -17.99 -8.02 10.35
CA PRO A 56 -19.03 -8.02 9.32
C PRO A 56 -18.49 -7.82 7.90
N TYR A 57 -17.44 -7.02 7.70
CA TYR A 57 -16.86 -6.80 6.38
C TYR A 57 -16.14 -8.05 5.88
N ILE A 58 -15.40 -8.74 6.76
CA ILE A 58 -14.72 -9.99 6.40
C ILE A 58 -15.75 -11.11 6.14
N ILE A 59 -16.83 -11.17 6.93
CA ILE A 59 -17.96 -12.08 6.66
C ILE A 59 -18.53 -11.79 5.26
N MET A 60 -18.76 -10.52 4.92
CA MET A 60 -19.22 -10.14 3.59
C MET A 60 -18.26 -10.63 2.50
N LEU A 61 -16.94 -10.45 2.65
CA LEU A 61 -15.96 -10.97 1.68
C LEU A 61 -16.05 -12.50 1.52
N VAL A 62 -16.16 -13.23 2.63
CA VAL A 62 -16.29 -14.70 2.61
C VAL A 62 -17.58 -15.13 1.93
N VAL A 63 -18.71 -14.50 2.27
CA VAL A 63 -20.02 -14.79 1.66
C VAL A 63 -20.00 -14.50 0.16
N VAL A 64 -19.46 -13.35 -0.25
CA VAL A 64 -19.31 -13.02 -1.68
C VAL A 64 -18.46 -14.07 -2.40
N SER A 65 -17.34 -14.51 -1.81
CA SER A 65 -16.49 -15.56 -2.39
C SER A 65 -17.26 -16.89 -2.58
N LEU A 66 -18.03 -17.32 -1.57
CA LEU A 66 -18.83 -18.55 -1.63
C LEU A 66 -20.00 -18.44 -2.61
N VAL A 67 -20.66 -17.28 -2.68
CA VAL A 67 -21.73 -17.02 -3.65
C VAL A 67 -21.16 -17.04 -5.07
N LEU A 68 -20.03 -16.40 -5.33
CA LEU A 68 -19.39 -16.43 -6.65
C LEU A 68 -18.99 -17.87 -7.04
N ALA A 69 -18.42 -18.64 -6.11
CA ALA A 69 -18.10 -20.05 -6.36
C ALA A 69 -19.35 -20.90 -6.62
N GLY A 70 -20.44 -20.66 -5.88
CA GLY A 70 -21.71 -21.37 -6.06
C GLY A 70 -22.40 -21.01 -7.38
N VAL A 71 -22.41 -19.74 -7.77
CA VAL A 71 -22.93 -19.27 -9.06
C VAL A 71 -22.15 -19.91 -10.19
N GLU A 72 -20.83 -19.94 -10.08
CA GLU A 72 -19.98 -20.55 -11.09
C GLU A 72 -20.21 -22.06 -11.24
N GLU A 73 -20.27 -22.80 -10.12
CA GLU A 73 -20.57 -24.23 -10.14
C GLU A 73 -21.97 -24.50 -10.70
N TYR A 74 -22.96 -23.68 -10.34
CA TYR A 74 -24.31 -23.76 -10.90
C TYR A 74 -24.32 -23.55 -12.42
N LEU A 75 -23.62 -22.53 -12.91
CA LEU A 75 -23.49 -22.28 -14.34
C LEU A 75 -22.76 -23.43 -15.04
N CYS A 76 -21.72 -24.02 -14.43
CA CYS A 76 -21.01 -25.19 -14.93
C CYS A 76 -21.94 -26.41 -15.05
N GLN A 77 -22.72 -26.71 -14.02
CA GLN A 77 -23.69 -27.82 -14.01
C GLN A 77 -24.79 -27.61 -15.05
N LYS A 78 -25.31 -26.38 -15.16
CA LYS A 78 -26.30 -26.00 -16.18
C LYS A 78 -25.74 -26.15 -17.59
N SER A 79 -24.50 -25.71 -17.82
CA SER A 79 -23.79 -25.89 -19.10
C SER A 79 -23.68 -27.37 -19.47
N ARG A 80 -23.38 -28.24 -18.50
CA ARG A 80 -23.28 -29.69 -18.72
C ARG A 80 -24.62 -30.35 -19.01
N SER A 81 -25.70 -29.90 -18.36
CA SER A 81 -27.05 -30.41 -18.65
C SER A 81 -27.46 -30.08 -20.07
N LEU A 82 -27.25 -28.82 -20.49
CA LEU A 82 -27.57 -28.36 -21.84
C LEU A 82 -26.71 -29.04 -22.90
N GLU A 83 -25.44 -29.32 -22.59
CA GLU A 83 -24.56 -30.06 -23.50
C GLU A 83 -25.08 -31.46 -23.83
N LYS A 84 -25.68 -32.17 -22.85
CA LYS A 84 -26.33 -33.47 -23.10
C LYS A 84 -27.56 -33.37 -24.00
N GLU A 85 -28.25 -32.23 -23.96
CA GLU A 85 -29.39 -31.93 -24.83
C GLU A 85 -28.97 -31.39 -26.21
N GLY A 86 -27.66 -31.28 -26.48
CA GLY A 86 -27.13 -30.68 -27.72
C GLY A 86 -27.25 -29.15 -27.78
N LYS A 87 -27.53 -28.49 -26.66
CA LYS A 87 -27.77 -27.05 -26.56
C LYS A 87 -26.64 -26.32 -25.82
N GLY A 88 -26.44 -25.03 -26.12
CA GLY A 88 -25.56 -24.12 -25.37
C GLY A 88 -26.32 -23.22 -24.41
N LEU A 89 -25.60 -22.46 -23.55
CA LEU A 89 -26.22 -21.42 -22.70
C LEU A 89 -26.87 -20.32 -23.55
N ILE A 90 -26.14 -19.90 -24.58
CA ILE A 90 -26.58 -18.92 -25.58
C ILE A 90 -26.22 -19.52 -26.93
N GLN A 91 -27.15 -19.45 -27.88
CA GLN A 91 -27.03 -20.01 -29.23
C GLN A 91 -27.12 -18.85 -30.21
N TYR A 92 -26.15 -18.74 -31.12
CA TYR A 92 -26.13 -17.67 -32.11
C TYR A 92 -25.44 -18.11 -33.39
N ASN A 93 -25.84 -17.51 -34.50
CA ASN A 93 -25.20 -17.67 -35.81
C ASN A 93 -24.16 -16.57 -36.00
N THR A 94 -24.61 -15.32 -35.98
CA THR A 94 -23.73 -14.15 -36.01
C THR A 94 -23.81 -13.42 -34.68
N VAL A 95 -22.69 -12.90 -34.17
CA VAL A 95 -22.65 -12.13 -32.91
C VAL A 95 -23.53 -10.86 -33.00
N ALA A 96 -23.83 -10.37 -34.21
CA ALA A 96 -24.75 -9.26 -34.44
C ALA A 96 -26.22 -9.58 -34.08
N ASP A 97 -26.58 -10.85 -34.00
CA ASP A 97 -27.95 -11.30 -33.70
C ASP A 97 -28.23 -11.30 -32.19
N ILE A 98 -27.19 -11.16 -31.36
CA ILE A 98 -27.28 -11.18 -29.90
C ILE A 98 -27.63 -9.78 -29.37
N PRO A 99 -28.63 -9.64 -28.48
CA PRO A 99 -28.88 -8.38 -27.79
C PRO A 99 -27.63 -7.86 -27.06
N VAL A 100 -27.36 -6.56 -27.15
CA VAL A 100 -26.17 -5.92 -26.54
C VAL A 100 -26.04 -6.24 -25.05
N ILE A 101 -27.17 -6.32 -24.33
CA ILE A 101 -27.20 -6.65 -22.91
C ILE A 101 -26.74 -8.09 -22.64
N GLU A 102 -27.17 -9.06 -23.45
CA GLU A 102 -26.75 -10.45 -23.31
C GLU A 102 -25.26 -10.57 -23.61
N PHE A 103 -24.79 -9.94 -24.69
CA PHE A 103 -23.37 -9.88 -25.04
C PHE A 103 -22.53 -9.32 -23.88
N PHE A 104 -22.96 -8.21 -23.28
CA PHE A 104 -22.29 -7.61 -22.14
C PHE A 104 -22.28 -8.53 -20.91
N CYS A 105 -23.41 -9.21 -20.63
CA CYS A 105 -23.59 -10.06 -19.46
C CYS A 105 -22.72 -11.32 -19.46
N TRP A 106 -22.49 -11.97 -20.59
CA TRP A 106 -21.61 -13.14 -20.62
C TRP A 106 -20.13 -12.77 -20.78
N LYS A 107 -19.84 -11.63 -21.42
CA LYS A 107 -18.48 -11.23 -21.79
C LYS A 107 -17.75 -10.39 -20.75
N TYR A 108 -18.34 -9.26 -20.34
CA TYR A 108 -17.66 -8.26 -19.50
C TYR A 108 -18.07 -8.33 -18.04
N LEU A 109 -19.34 -8.63 -17.78
CA LEU A 109 -19.90 -8.64 -16.43
C LEU A 109 -19.15 -9.59 -15.47
N PRO A 110 -18.82 -10.85 -15.84
CA PRO A 110 -18.17 -11.75 -14.89
C PRO A 110 -16.75 -11.28 -14.52
N THR A 111 -15.99 -10.78 -15.49
CA THR A 111 -14.67 -10.17 -15.26
C THR A 111 -14.79 -8.94 -14.37
N MET A 112 -15.76 -8.06 -14.65
CA MET A 112 -16.01 -6.85 -13.86
C MET A 112 -16.37 -7.17 -12.40
N VAL A 113 -17.17 -8.22 -12.17
CA VAL A 113 -17.51 -8.71 -10.83
C VAL A 113 -16.25 -9.23 -10.11
N MET A 114 -15.40 -10.01 -10.79
CA MET A 114 -14.15 -10.52 -10.21
C MET A 114 -13.18 -9.39 -9.86
N VAL A 115 -13.03 -8.40 -10.73
CA VAL A 115 -12.18 -7.23 -10.49
C VAL A 115 -12.71 -6.43 -9.29
N SER A 116 -14.02 -6.17 -9.25
CA SER A 116 -14.68 -5.46 -8.14
C SER A 116 -14.48 -6.20 -6.80
N TYR A 117 -14.60 -7.52 -6.79
CA TYR A 117 -14.30 -8.35 -5.63
C TYR A 117 -12.83 -8.24 -5.21
N GLY A 118 -11.90 -8.26 -6.17
CA GLY A 118 -10.47 -8.01 -5.94
C GLY A 118 -10.21 -6.66 -5.26
N VAL A 119 -10.92 -5.59 -5.66
CA VAL A 119 -10.82 -4.26 -5.04
C VAL A 119 -11.16 -4.30 -3.56
N LEU A 120 -12.27 -4.96 -3.18
CA LEU A 120 -12.69 -5.08 -1.79
C LEU A 120 -11.64 -5.81 -0.93
N TRP A 121 -11.00 -6.84 -1.51
CA TRP A 121 -9.88 -7.52 -0.88
C TRP A 121 -8.64 -6.63 -0.73
N GLN A 122 -8.29 -5.83 -1.73
CA GLN A 122 -7.16 -4.89 -1.66
C GLN A 122 -7.32 -3.87 -0.53
N ILE A 123 -8.54 -3.38 -0.30
CA ILE A 123 -8.83 -2.45 0.81
C ILE A 123 -8.53 -3.13 2.16
N THR A 124 -8.88 -4.40 2.31
CA THR A 124 -8.60 -5.18 3.53
C THR A 124 -7.10 -5.42 3.70
N ASP A 125 -6.42 -5.86 2.65
CA ASP A 125 -4.98 -6.12 2.64
C ASP A 125 -4.16 -4.89 3.03
N TYR A 126 -4.50 -3.74 2.44
CA TYR A 126 -3.85 -2.47 2.76
C TYR A 126 -4.00 -2.08 4.24
N GLU A 127 -5.21 -2.19 4.80
CA GLU A 127 -5.50 -1.84 6.20
C GLU A 127 -4.81 -2.79 7.18
N VAL A 128 -4.76 -4.10 6.86
CA VAL A 128 -4.02 -5.10 7.64
C VAL A 128 -2.52 -4.78 7.66
N LYS A 129 -1.93 -4.43 6.51
CA LYS A 129 -0.52 -4.04 6.41
C LYS A 129 -0.22 -2.75 7.17
N ARG A 130 -1.08 -1.73 7.05
CA ARG A 130 -0.91 -0.44 7.74
C ARG A 130 -0.96 -0.60 9.26
N LEU A 131 -1.87 -1.44 9.76
CA LEU A 131 -2.11 -1.55 11.20
C LEU A 131 -1.27 -2.63 11.90
N GLU A 132 -0.60 -3.52 11.15
CA GLU A 132 0.26 -4.56 11.73
C GLU A 132 1.29 -4.02 12.74
N PRO A 133 2.04 -2.93 12.47
CA PRO A 133 2.98 -2.37 13.45
C PRO A 133 2.32 -2.08 14.82
N TYR A 134 1.09 -1.56 14.82
CA TYR A 134 0.36 -1.24 16.05
C TYR A 134 -0.15 -2.50 16.77
N PHE A 135 -0.54 -3.54 16.03
CA PHE A 135 -0.84 -4.86 16.62
C PHE A 135 0.39 -5.52 17.25
N GLN A 136 1.60 -5.24 16.75
CA GLN A 136 2.84 -5.71 17.34
C GLN A 136 3.20 -4.93 18.60
N LEU A 137 3.04 -3.60 18.59
CA LEU A 137 3.30 -2.74 19.74
C LEU A 137 2.31 -2.95 20.90
N SER A 138 1.06 -3.33 20.60
CA SER A 138 0.01 -3.54 21.61
C SER A 138 0.10 -4.87 22.35
N ARG A 139 1.11 -5.71 22.07
CA ARG A 139 1.38 -6.93 22.83
C ARG A 139 1.81 -6.57 24.27
N PRO A 140 1.55 -7.43 25.27
CA PRO A 140 1.78 -7.13 26.69
C PRO A 140 3.25 -6.81 27.07
N GLY A 141 4.23 -7.20 26.23
CA GLY A 141 5.64 -6.83 26.40
C GLY A 141 6.20 -5.98 25.24
N GLY A 142 5.32 -5.39 24.43
CA GLY A 142 5.71 -4.70 23.21
C GLY A 142 6.35 -5.62 22.17
N ASN A 143 7.05 -5.03 21.20
CA ASN A 143 7.89 -5.75 20.26
C ASN A 143 9.14 -4.92 19.90
N THR A 144 10.14 -5.54 19.28
CA THR A 144 11.33 -4.86 18.77
C THR A 144 10.98 -3.87 17.66
N ALA A 145 11.76 -2.80 17.52
CA ALA A 145 11.53 -1.79 16.48
C ALA A 145 11.58 -2.41 15.08
N ALA A 146 12.48 -3.37 14.85
CA ALA A 146 12.62 -4.08 13.59
C ALA A 146 11.32 -4.80 13.15
N GLN A 147 10.53 -5.29 14.10
CA GLN A 147 9.27 -5.99 13.86
C GLN A 147 8.03 -5.10 14.02
N SER A 148 8.21 -3.81 14.35
CA SER A 148 7.13 -2.86 14.61
C SER A 148 7.39 -1.50 13.95
N LEU A 149 8.09 -0.57 14.59
CA LEU A 149 8.27 0.80 14.09
C LEU A 149 8.99 0.92 12.74
N ASN A 150 9.93 0.03 12.46
CA ASN A 150 10.73 -0.02 11.23
C ASN A 150 10.07 -0.90 10.14
N LEU A 151 8.86 -1.40 10.41
CA LEU A 151 8.18 -2.31 9.53
C LEU A 151 7.52 -1.56 8.37
N ASP A 152 7.95 -1.88 7.15
CA ASP A 152 7.35 -1.39 5.91
C ASP A 152 6.83 -2.56 5.08
N TYR A 153 5.51 -2.67 4.97
CA TYR A 153 4.84 -3.61 4.07
C TYR A 153 4.10 -2.93 2.92
N VAL A 154 3.91 -1.63 3.00
CA VAL A 154 2.97 -0.91 2.14
C VAL A 154 3.67 -0.37 0.90
N THR A 155 4.93 0.07 1.02
CA THR A 155 5.70 0.51 -0.15
C THR A 155 6.29 -0.65 -0.96
N GLN A 156 6.44 -1.82 -0.34
CA GLN A 156 7.02 -3.00 -0.97
C GLN A 156 6.06 -3.57 -2.02
N TRP A 157 6.63 -4.16 -3.07
CA TRP A 157 5.83 -4.81 -4.10
C TRP A 157 5.01 -5.95 -3.52
N THR A 158 3.72 -5.98 -3.83
CA THR A 158 2.72 -6.87 -3.21
C THR A 158 3.07 -8.34 -3.28
N TYR A 159 3.78 -8.79 -4.32
CA TYR A 159 4.20 -10.20 -4.47
C TYR A 159 5.36 -10.58 -3.56
N LEU A 160 6.17 -9.62 -3.10
CA LEU A 160 7.30 -9.87 -2.18
C LEU A 160 6.88 -9.76 -0.71
N THR A 161 5.79 -9.05 -0.42
CA THR A 161 5.27 -8.86 0.95
C THR A 161 4.99 -10.17 1.70
N PRO A 162 4.37 -11.22 1.09
CA PRO A 162 4.13 -12.50 1.76
C PRO A 162 5.41 -13.16 2.28
N ILE A 163 6.51 -13.11 1.52
CA ILE A 163 7.79 -13.72 1.89
C ILE A 163 8.33 -13.08 3.17
N LYS A 164 8.29 -11.74 3.22
CA LYS A 164 8.70 -10.97 4.40
C LYS A 164 7.77 -11.20 5.59
N ALA A 165 6.45 -11.25 5.36
CA ALA A 165 5.46 -11.52 6.41
C ALA A 165 5.62 -12.93 7.01
N PHE A 166 5.94 -13.92 6.18
CA PHE A 166 6.25 -15.27 6.61
C PHE A 166 7.51 -15.31 7.48
N TYR A 167 8.59 -14.64 7.05
CA TYR A 167 9.84 -14.58 7.81
C TYR A 167 9.66 -13.94 9.20
N TYR A 168 8.91 -12.85 9.29
CA TYR A 168 8.58 -12.20 10.58
C TYR A 168 7.48 -12.92 11.38
N ARG A 169 6.95 -14.04 10.89
CA ARG A 169 5.85 -14.83 11.50
C ARG A 169 4.58 -14.01 11.76
N GLN A 170 4.28 -13.08 10.86
CA GLN A 170 3.11 -12.20 10.93
C GLN A 170 1.99 -12.75 10.06
N TRP A 171 1.32 -13.78 10.58
CA TRP A 171 0.35 -14.59 9.83
C TRP A 171 -0.86 -13.79 9.31
N ALA A 172 -1.30 -12.76 10.02
CA ALA A 172 -2.42 -11.92 9.58
C ALA A 172 -2.11 -11.22 8.25
N VAL A 173 -0.91 -10.61 8.13
CA VAL A 173 -0.45 -9.97 6.88
C VAL A 173 -0.24 -11.01 5.79
N PHE A 174 0.37 -12.16 6.11
CA PHE A 174 0.60 -13.24 5.16
C PHE A 174 -0.70 -13.71 4.50
N VAL A 175 -1.73 -14.03 5.29
CA VAL A 175 -3.04 -14.50 4.82
C VAL A 175 -3.75 -13.41 4.01
N ALA A 176 -3.71 -12.16 4.46
CA ALA A 176 -4.32 -11.04 3.74
C ALA A 176 -3.66 -10.79 2.38
N CYS A 177 -2.33 -10.87 2.30
CA CYS A 177 -1.59 -10.69 1.04
C CYS A 177 -1.90 -11.78 0.03
N ILE A 178 -1.89 -13.05 0.47
CA ILE A 178 -2.21 -14.18 -0.41
C ILE A 178 -3.66 -14.11 -0.87
N GLY A 179 -4.59 -13.81 0.04
CA GLY A 179 -6.00 -13.61 -0.31
C GLY A 179 -6.18 -12.51 -1.35
N SER A 180 -5.50 -11.37 -1.18
CA SER A 180 -5.52 -10.29 -2.17
C SER A 180 -4.91 -10.70 -3.50
N ILE A 181 -3.75 -11.37 -3.53
CA ILE A 181 -3.11 -11.81 -4.78
C ILE A 181 -4.02 -12.77 -5.56
N LEU A 182 -4.64 -13.73 -4.87
CA LEU A 182 -5.58 -14.66 -5.47
C LEU A 182 -6.84 -13.94 -6.00
N ALA A 183 -7.39 -13.01 -5.22
CA ALA A 183 -8.58 -12.26 -5.62
C ALA A 183 -8.32 -11.28 -6.78
N THR A 184 -7.14 -10.67 -6.86
CA THR A 184 -6.87 -9.59 -7.85
C THR A 184 -6.18 -10.06 -9.11
N ALA A 185 -5.34 -11.10 -9.03
CA ALA A 185 -4.59 -11.62 -10.17
C ALA A 185 -5.19 -12.96 -10.64
N ALA A 186 -5.30 -13.95 -9.74
CA ALA A 186 -5.73 -15.29 -10.15
C ALA A 186 -7.21 -15.35 -10.56
N ALA A 187 -8.12 -14.73 -9.79
CA ALA A 187 -9.55 -14.84 -10.07
C ALA A 187 -9.97 -14.24 -11.44
N PRO A 188 -9.58 -13.00 -11.83
CA PRO A 188 -9.89 -12.50 -13.17
C PRO A 188 -9.21 -13.30 -14.29
N SER A 189 -7.96 -13.72 -14.10
CA SER A 189 -7.22 -14.49 -15.11
C SER A 189 -7.81 -15.89 -15.35
N LEU A 190 -8.31 -16.56 -14.31
CA LEU A 190 -8.98 -17.86 -14.41
C LEU A 190 -10.43 -17.74 -14.90
N GLN A 191 -11.09 -16.62 -14.62
CA GLN A 191 -12.44 -16.35 -15.11
C GLN A 191 -12.48 -16.14 -16.63
N SER A 192 -11.50 -15.45 -17.21
CA SER A 192 -11.43 -15.19 -18.65
C SER A 192 -11.61 -16.44 -19.53
N PRO A 193 -10.86 -17.55 -19.34
CA PRO A 193 -11.03 -18.77 -20.13
C PRO A 193 -12.22 -19.66 -19.71
N THR A 194 -12.92 -19.32 -18.63
CA THR A 194 -14.03 -20.14 -18.11
C THR A 194 -15.24 -20.10 -19.06
N ILE A 195 -15.51 -18.95 -19.69
CA ILE A 195 -16.64 -18.77 -20.62
C ILE A 195 -16.07 -18.61 -22.03
N ALA A 196 -16.32 -19.60 -22.89
CA ALA A 196 -15.81 -19.59 -24.26
C ALA A 196 -16.90 -20.00 -25.28
N PRO A 197 -16.91 -19.39 -26.48
CA PRO A 197 -17.75 -19.85 -27.57
C PRO A 197 -17.15 -21.10 -28.20
N VAL A 198 -17.97 -22.13 -28.40
CA VAL A 198 -17.63 -23.40 -29.03
C VAL A 198 -18.45 -23.53 -30.31
N ARG A 199 -17.82 -23.92 -31.41
CA ARG A 199 -18.51 -24.16 -32.69
C ARG A 199 -19.37 -25.41 -32.60
N ASN A 200 -20.56 -25.37 -33.21
CA ASN A 200 -21.44 -26.51 -33.31
C ASN A 200 -20.78 -27.61 -34.17
N PRO A 201 -20.60 -28.85 -33.65
CA PRO A 201 -20.01 -29.94 -34.42
C PRO A 201 -20.88 -30.40 -35.60
N LEU A 202 -22.18 -30.06 -35.61
CA LEU A 202 -23.10 -30.37 -36.72
C LEU A 202 -22.91 -29.46 -37.94
N CYS A 203 -22.15 -28.37 -37.82
CA CYS A 203 -21.91 -27.43 -38.90
C CYS A 203 -20.58 -27.76 -39.57
N THR A 204 -20.62 -28.65 -40.55
CA THR A 204 -19.45 -29.13 -41.29
C THR A 204 -18.99 -28.19 -42.39
N GLY A 205 -19.76 -27.13 -42.71
CA GLY A 205 -19.39 -26.16 -43.74
C GLY A 205 -19.49 -26.73 -45.16
N SER A 206 -20.17 -27.87 -45.31
CA SER A 206 -20.59 -28.44 -46.59
C SER A 206 -21.84 -27.72 -47.10
N GLN A 207 -21.97 -27.61 -48.42
CA GLN A 207 -23.01 -26.85 -49.13
C GLN A 207 -24.46 -27.33 -48.85
N ASP A 208 -24.65 -28.47 -48.18
CA ASP A 208 -25.93 -29.10 -47.84
C ASP A 208 -26.18 -29.19 -46.29
N ASP A 209 -25.69 -28.23 -45.51
CA ASP A 209 -25.97 -28.16 -44.05
C ASP A 209 -27.41 -27.68 -43.77
N THR A 210 -28.41 -28.51 -44.05
CA THR A 210 -29.83 -28.24 -43.71
C THR A 210 -30.15 -28.47 -42.22
N ASP A 211 -29.24 -29.07 -41.45
CA ASP A 211 -29.41 -29.41 -40.02
C ASP A 211 -28.66 -28.45 -39.06
N CYS A 212 -27.88 -27.49 -39.59
CA CYS A 212 -27.15 -26.49 -38.80
C CYS A 212 -28.03 -25.25 -38.54
N THR A 213 -28.80 -25.25 -37.46
CA THR A 213 -29.64 -24.10 -37.04
C THR A 213 -28.85 -22.99 -36.34
N PHE A 214 -27.80 -23.36 -35.59
CA PHE A 214 -26.93 -22.44 -34.84
C PHE A 214 -25.44 -22.79 -35.03
N GLU A 215 -24.60 -21.84 -35.43
CA GLU A 215 -23.16 -22.07 -35.66
C GLU A 215 -22.33 -22.08 -34.36
N TYR A 216 -22.69 -21.27 -33.36
CA TYR A 216 -21.91 -21.13 -32.12
C TYR A 216 -22.74 -21.28 -30.85
N PHE A 217 -22.12 -21.88 -29.83
CA PHE A 217 -22.66 -22.05 -28.49
C PHE A 217 -21.72 -21.44 -27.44
N VAL A 218 -22.24 -20.64 -26.51
CA VAL A 218 -21.48 -20.28 -25.31
C VAL A 218 -21.49 -21.47 -24.35
N ARG A 219 -20.30 -21.98 -24.01
CA ARG A 219 -20.11 -23.09 -23.07
C ARG A 219 -19.12 -22.72 -21.98
N ILE A 220 -19.28 -23.36 -20.82
CA ILE A 220 -18.36 -23.21 -19.70
C ILE A 220 -17.37 -24.36 -19.71
N SER A 221 -16.08 -24.04 -19.70
CA SER A 221 -15.02 -25.03 -19.68
C SER A 221 -14.87 -25.64 -18.28
N LEU A 222 -14.91 -26.98 -18.20
CA LEU A 222 -14.93 -27.69 -16.93
C LEU A 222 -13.65 -27.47 -16.12
N VAL A 223 -12.49 -27.49 -16.78
CA VAL A 223 -11.17 -27.39 -16.13
C VAL A 223 -11.00 -26.01 -15.50
N TRP A 224 -11.23 -24.94 -16.27
CA TRP A 224 -11.07 -23.57 -15.78
C TRP A 224 -12.10 -23.23 -14.70
N SER A 225 -13.34 -23.70 -14.87
CA SER A 225 -14.36 -23.49 -13.85
C SER A 225 -14.02 -24.17 -12.51
N ARG A 226 -13.45 -25.38 -12.55
CA ARG A 226 -12.97 -26.07 -11.34
C ARG A 226 -11.80 -25.35 -10.68
N LEU A 227 -10.89 -24.77 -11.47
CA LEU A 227 -9.77 -24.00 -10.95
C LEU A 227 -10.22 -22.67 -10.32
N LEU A 228 -11.16 -21.97 -10.95
CA LEU A 228 -11.68 -20.71 -10.41
C LEU A 228 -12.52 -20.94 -9.15
N THR A 229 -13.43 -21.93 -9.15
CA THR A 229 -14.16 -22.32 -7.93
C THR A 229 -13.22 -22.72 -6.79
N ALA A 230 -12.18 -23.51 -7.06
CA ALA A 230 -11.16 -23.85 -6.07
C ALA A 230 -10.43 -22.60 -5.54
N CYS A 231 -10.05 -21.67 -6.42
CA CYS A 231 -9.42 -20.40 -6.04
C CYS A 231 -10.34 -19.58 -5.11
N LEU A 232 -11.62 -19.44 -5.44
CA LEU A 232 -12.60 -18.71 -4.63
C LEU A 232 -12.87 -19.38 -3.28
N ILE A 233 -12.87 -20.71 -3.21
CA ILE A 233 -12.98 -21.45 -1.93
C ILE A 233 -11.72 -21.21 -1.08
N ILE A 234 -10.52 -21.26 -1.67
CA ILE A 234 -9.27 -20.96 -0.95
C ILE A 234 -9.32 -19.53 -0.40
N VAL A 235 -9.75 -18.54 -1.19
CA VAL A 235 -9.89 -17.15 -0.72
C VAL A 235 -10.92 -17.05 0.42
N ALA A 236 -12.03 -17.80 0.36
CA ALA A 236 -13.01 -17.86 1.44
C ALA A 236 -12.41 -18.42 2.74
N LEU A 237 -11.63 -19.50 2.64
CA LEU A 237 -10.91 -20.10 3.78
C LEU A 237 -9.89 -19.14 4.36
N LEU A 238 -9.12 -18.44 3.52
CA LEU A 238 -8.19 -17.39 3.96
C LEU A 238 -8.92 -16.25 4.66
N GLY A 239 -10.11 -15.85 4.18
CA GLY A 239 -10.97 -14.88 4.86
C GLY A 239 -11.41 -15.33 6.27
N ILE A 240 -11.78 -16.60 6.44
CA ILE A 240 -12.12 -17.19 7.75
C ILE A 240 -10.90 -17.20 8.67
N VAL A 241 -9.74 -17.63 8.18
CA VAL A 241 -8.49 -17.61 8.96
C VAL A 241 -8.13 -16.18 9.35
N LEU A 242 -8.25 -15.22 8.44
CA LEU A 242 -8.00 -13.80 8.72
C LEU A 242 -8.96 -13.28 9.79
N MET A 243 -10.24 -13.66 9.75
CA MET A 243 -11.22 -13.30 10.77
C MET A 243 -10.83 -13.79 12.17
N VAL A 244 -10.30 -15.01 12.28
CA VAL A 244 -9.79 -15.56 13.55
C VAL A 244 -8.54 -14.80 14.01
N GLN A 245 -7.58 -14.56 13.11
CA GLN A 245 -6.34 -13.84 13.42
C GLN A 245 -6.59 -12.38 13.84
N LEU A 246 -7.60 -11.73 13.27
CA LEU A 246 -7.97 -10.37 13.60
C LEU A 246 -8.79 -10.24 14.89
N ARG A 247 -9.01 -11.31 15.67
CA ARG A 247 -9.60 -11.20 17.02
C ARG A 247 -8.66 -10.52 18.02
N ARG A 248 -7.37 -10.37 17.70
CA ARG A 248 -6.42 -9.57 18.50
C ARG A 248 -6.86 -8.12 18.64
N LYS A 249 -6.52 -7.50 19.78
CA LYS A 249 -6.81 -6.08 20.07
C LYS A 249 -5.74 -5.18 19.46
N SER A 250 -6.14 -4.03 18.93
CA SER A 250 -5.22 -3.08 18.27
C SER A 250 -4.45 -2.19 19.25
N GLY A 251 -4.99 -1.93 20.44
CA GLY A 251 -4.43 -0.97 21.40
C GLY A 251 -4.58 0.49 20.97
N LEU A 252 -5.32 0.76 19.90
CA LEU A 252 -5.60 2.09 19.36
C LEU A 252 -6.99 2.57 19.78
N LEU A 253 -7.10 3.86 20.14
CA LEU A 253 -8.37 4.54 20.42
C LEU A 253 -9.02 5.12 19.14
N SER A 254 -8.19 5.67 18.25
CA SER A 254 -8.61 6.30 17.00
C SER A 254 -7.67 5.88 15.85
N ASP A 255 -8.09 6.17 14.61
CA ASP A 255 -7.31 5.85 13.40
C ASP A 255 -6.05 6.72 13.34
N PRO A 256 -4.83 6.14 13.34
CA PRO A 256 -3.58 6.89 13.31
C PRO A 256 -3.32 7.43 11.90
N ARG A 257 -4.07 8.46 11.49
CA ARG A 257 -3.98 9.06 10.15
C ARG A 257 -2.89 10.11 10.05
N GLY A 258 -2.12 10.00 8.97
CA GLY A 258 -1.14 11.01 8.58
C GLY A 258 -0.07 11.27 9.64
N ILE A 259 0.56 12.44 9.56
CA ILE A 259 1.60 12.88 10.49
C ILE A 259 0.97 13.24 11.85
N ALA A 260 -0.23 13.83 11.83
CA ALA A 260 -0.97 14.24 13.02
C ALA A 260 -1.27 13.07 13.96
N GLY A 261 -1.70 11.92 13.43
CA GLY A 261 -1.99 10.73 14.24
C GLY A 261 -0.74 10.21 14.94
N VAL A 262 0.38 10.07 14.22
CA VAL A 262 1.66 9.63 14.81
C VAL A 262 2.19 10.65 15.82
N ALA A 263 2.09 11.94 15.53
CA ALA A 263 2.48 13.01 16.43
C ALA A 263 1.70 12.99 17.74
N ALA A 264 0.36 12.87 17.68
CA ALA A 264 -0.49 12.78 18.86
C ALA A 264 -0.12 11.60 19.77
N MET A 265 0.33 10.46 19.21
CA MET A 265 0.75 9.30 20.00
C MET A 265 2.15 9.45 20.62
N ALA A 266 2.96 10.39 20.12
CA ALA A 266 4.34 10.61 20.55
C ALA A 266 4.49 11.71 21.62
N THR A 267 3.52 12.62 21.76
CA THR A 267 3.64 13.79 22.64
C THR A 267 3.73 13.47 24.13
N LYS A 268 3.09 12.38 24.58
CA LYS A 268 3.08 12.01 26.00
C LYS A 268 4.22 11.11 26.46
N SER A 269 5.04 10.61 25.53
CA SER A 269 6.09 9.62 25.83
C SER A 269 7.49 10.16 25.52
N HIS A 270 8.50 9.56 26.15
CA HIS A 270 9.90 9.90 25.90
C HIS A 270 10.48 9.29 24.62
N ILE A 271 9.63 8.77 23.71
CA ILE A 271 10.07 8.10 22.48
C ILE A 271 10.89 9.00 21.56
N LEU A 272 10.60 10.30 21.56
CA LEU A 272 11.30 11.25 20.68
C LEU A 272 12.77 11.41 21.06
N ALA A 273 13.16 11.21 22.33
CA ALA A 273 14.55 11.28 22.75
C ALA A 273 15.44 10.26 22.00
N ASP A 274 14.87 9.13 21.59
CA ASP A 274 15.57 8.10 20.85
C ASP A 274 16.00 8.54 19.45
N PHE A 275 15.44 9.62 18.91
CA PHE A 275 15.74 10.14 17.57
C PHE A 275 16.76 11.29 17.59
N GLN A 276 17.36 11.58 18.75
CA GLN A 276 18.39 12.61 18.86
C GLN A 276 19.58 12.32 17.93
N GLY A 277 19.96 13.32 17.13
CA GLY A 277 21.04 13.18 16.14
C GLY A 277 20.70 12.29 14.94
N MET A 278 19.40 12.07 14.65
CA MET A 278 18.92 11.34 13.48
C MET A 278 18.17 12.20 12.45
N ASP A 279 18.26 13.53 12.55
CA ASP A 279 17.46 14.43 11.71
C ASP A 279 17.76 14.24 10.22
N GLU A 280 19.04 14.09 9.86
CA GLU A 280 19.52 13.80 8.51
C GLU A 280 19.75 12.30 8.22
N ALA A 281 19.55 11.43 9.22
CA ALA A 281 19.86 10.00 9.08
C ALA A 281 18.97 9.33 8.04
N THR A 282 19.57 8.42 7.26
CA THR A 282 18.85 7.62 6.29
C THR A 282 17.89 6.63 6.98
N THR A 283 16.88 6.16 6.24
CA THR A 283 15.92 5.17 6.77
C THR A 283 16.64 3.91 7.30
N ASP A 284 17.68 3.45 6.60
CA ASP A 284 18.43 2.26 6.98
C ASP A 284 19.28 2.48 8.25
N GLU A 285 19.87 3.66 8.42
CA GLU A 285 20.58 4.03 9.65
C GLU A 285 19.64 4.07 10.86
N ILE A 286 18.45 4.69 10.71
CA ILE A 286 17.42 4.69 11.76
C ILE A 286 17.02 3.24 12.09
N HIS A 287 16.85 2.41 11.06
CA HIS A 287 16.49 1.01 11.25
C HIS A 287 17.55 0.23 12.02
N GLN A 288 18.83 0.46 11.73
CA GLN A 288 19.94 -0.19 12.43
C GLN A 288 20.05 0.29 13.89
N ARG A 289 19.97 1.61 14.13
CA ARG A 289 20.07 2.19 15.48
C ARG A 289 18.94 1.74 16.40
N LEU A 290 17.72 1.64 15.87
CA LEU A 290 16.54 1.24 16.65
C LEU A 290 16.32 -0.28 16.68
N ARG A 291 17.05 -1.07 15.87
CA ARG A 291 16.79 -2.49 15.59
C ARG A 291 16.49 -3.33 16.84
N HIS A 292 17.30 -3.15 17.88
CA HIS A 292 17.27 -3.97 19.09
C HIS A 292 16.39 -3.39 20.22
N ARG A 293 15.91 -2.15 20.07
CA ARG A 293 15.07 -1.50 21.09
C ARG A 293 13.66 -2.06 21.04
N ARG A 294 13.06 -2.23 22.21
CA ARG A 294 11.66 -2.64 22.35
C ARG A 294 10.78 -1.42 22.55
N TYR A 295 9.59 -1.47 21.97
CA TYR A 295 8.57 -0.44 22.09
C TYR A 295 7.21 -1.06 22.37
N ILE A 296 6.40 -0.35 23.14
CA ILE A 296 5.07 -0.78 23.55
C ILE A 296 4.05 0.34 23.33
N LEU A 297 2.86 -0.03 22.87
CA LEU A 297 1.73 0.89 22.74
C LEU A 297 0.87 0.79 24.00
N HIS A 298 0.88 1.83 24.82
CA HIS A 298 0.09 1.90 26.05
C HIS A 298 -0.83 3.13 25.99
N LYS A 299 -2.14 2.93 26.16
CA LYS A 299 -3.16 4.01 26.09
C LYS A 299 -3.06 4.90 24.84
N SER A 300 -2.84 4.29 23.67
CA SER A 300 -2.61 5.00 22.39
C SER A 300 -1.37 5.90 22.35
N THR A 301 -0.40 5.71 23.25
CA THR A 301 0.88 6.42 23.21
C THR A 301 2.01 5.41 23.08
N ILE A 302 3.00 5.72 22.24
CA ILE A 302 4.09 4.78 21.96
C ILE A 302 5.21 5.02 22.97
N TRP A 303 5.49 4.04 23.81
CA TRP A 303 6.52 4.11 24.83
C TRP A 303 7.73 3.24 24.48
N GLN A 304 8.88 3.64 25.00
CA GLN A 304 10.08 2.82 24.99
C GLN A 304 9.97 1.71 26.06
N GLY A 305 10.26 0.48 25.68
CA GLY A 305 10.35 -0.69 26.57
C GLY A 305 11.78 -0.91 27.09
N GLU A 306 12.16 -2.17 27.34
CA GLU A 306 13.50 -2.55 27.82
C GLU A 306 14.62 -2.03 26.90
N TYR A 307 15.63 -1.39 27.52
CA TYR A 307 16.83 -0.90 26.84
C TYR A 307 17.80 -2.06 26.57
N MET A 308 18.11 -2.32 25.30
CA MET A 308 19.16 -3.25 24.89
C MET A 308 20.37 -2.45 24.40
N ARG A 309 21.55 -2.84 24.88
CA ARG A 309 22.85 -2.15 24.72
C ARG A 309 23.04 -1.55 23.32
N GLN A 310 23.40 -0.27 23.32
CA GLN A 310 23.73 0.56 22.16
C GLN A 310 24.77 -0.14 21.27
N SER A 311 24.53 -0.22 19.96
CA SER A 311 25.64 -0.34 19.02
C SER A 311 26.37 1.00 19.03
N GLU A 312 27.65 1.01 19.38
CA GLU A 312 28.50 2.21 19.36
C GLU A 312 28.31 2.96 18.04
N HIS A 313 28.08 4.28 18.16
CA HIS A 313 28.04 5.17 17.01
C HIS A 313 29.46 5.29 16.46
N ASP A 314 29.69 4.90 15.20
CA ASP A 314 30.94 5.21 14.52
C ASP A 314 30.89 6.67 14.05
N PRO A 315 31.62 7.60 14.70
CA PRO A 315 31.59 9.02 14.33
C PRO A 315 32.26 9.29 12.97
N TYR A 316 32.97 8.30 12.42
CA TYR A 316 33.71 8.38 11.16
C TYR A 316 33.03 7.71 9.96
N ALA A 317 31.80 7.20 10.12
CA ALA A 317 31.07 6.63 8.99
C ALA A 317 30.71 7.75 7.98
N GLU A 318 31.32 7.73 6.79
CA GLU A 318 30.97 8.63 5.70
C GLU A 318 29.47 8.53 5.39
N ARG A 319 28.75 9.64 5.59
CA ARG A 319 27.30 9.73 5.36
C ARG A 319 27.03 9.84 3.87
N LYS A 320 26.76 8.72 3.20
CA LYS A 320 26.38 8.73 1.79
C LYS A 320 24.90 9.10 1.64
N ALA A 321 24.63 10.27 1.07
CA ALA A 321 23.27 10.69 0.74
C ALA A 321 22.62 9.65 -0.21
N THR A 322 21.74 8.83 0.34
CA THR A 322 21.02 7.80 -0.43
C THR A 322 19.70 8.37 -0.91
N ASN A 323 19.31 8.03 -2.14
CA ASN A 323 18.08 8.53 -2.73
C ASN A 323 16.84 8.17 -1.87
N PRO A 324 16.13 9.18 -1.33
CA PRO A 324 15.01 9.04 -0.40
C PRO A 324 13.69 8.76 -1.14
N HIS A 325 13.72 8.54 -2.45
CA HIS A 325 12.53 8.16 -3.22
C HIS A 325 12.28 6.65 -3.11
N PRO A 326 11.03 6.22 -2.87
CA PRO A 326 10.66 4.81 -2.87
C PRO A 326 11.07 4.19 -4.20
N ILE A 327 11.38 2.90 -4.18
CA ILE A 327 12.04 2.21 -5.31
C ILE A 327 11.33 2.52 -6.63
N ILE A 328 10.00 2.46 -6.67
CA ILE A 328 9.20 2.71 -7.88
C ILE A 328 9.30 4.16 -8.42
N LEU A 329 9.53 5.15 -7.55
CA LEU A 329 9.66 6.56 -7.92
C LEU A 329 11.11 6.94 -8.25
N ARG A 330 12.08 6.05 -8.00
CA ARG A 330 13.46 6.27 -8.46
C ARG A 330 13.50 6.35 -9.98
N SER A 331 14.30 7.27 -10.51
CA SER A 331 14.40 7.55 -11.95
C SER A 331 14.53 6.28 -12.80
N HIS A 332 15.45 5.37 -12.44
CA HIS A 332 15.66 4.12 -13.17
C HIS A 332 14.43 3.20 -13.17
N SER A 333 13.76 3.02 -12.04
CA SER A 333 12.59 2.14 -11.92
C SER A 333 11.35 2.73 -12.60
N LEU A 334 11.16 4.05 -12.52
CA LEU A 334 10.07 4.74 -13.20
C LEU A 334 10.27 4.71 -14.72
N LEU A 335 11.50 4.93 -15.21
CA LEU A 335 11.84 4.76 -16.62
C LEU A 335 11.68 3.31 -17.09
N ALA A 336 12.01 2.33 -16.24
CA ALA A 336 11.76 0.91 -16.55
C ALA A 336 10.26 0.60 -16.65
N LEU A 337 9.42 1.16 -15.76
CA LEU A 337 7.97 1.03 -15.85
C LEU A 337 7.42 1.66 -17.13
N VAL A 338 7.88 2.87 -17.46
CA VAL A 338 7.50 3.56 -18.70
C VAL A 338 7.95 2.77 -19.93
N GLY A 339 9.18 2.27 -19.95
CA GLY A 339 9.71 1.41 -21.01
C GLY A 339 8.89 0.13 -21.17
N PHE A 340 8.54 -0.52 -20.05
CA PHE A 340 7.65 -1.69 -20.06
C PHE A 340 6.28 -1.36 -20.67
N LEU A 341 5.65 -0.24 -20.31
CA LEU A 341 4.38 0.18 -20.91
C LEU A 341 4.52 0.50 -22.40
N PHE A 342 5.63 1.12 -22.82
CA PHE A 342 5.93 1.37 -24.24
C PHE A 342 6.14 0.09 -25.03
N VAL A 343 6.67 -0.98 -24.42
CA VAL A 343 6.79 -2.31 -25.06
C VAL A 343 5.43 -2.99 -25.18
N VAL A 344 4.56 -2.87 -24.16
CA VAL A 344 3.21 -3.45 -24.20
C VAL A 344 2.31 -2.74 -25.22
N LEU A 345 2.46 -1.43 -25.41
CA LEU A 345 1.62 -0.62 -26.30
C LEU A 345 1.53 -1.15 -27.74
N PRO A 346 2.63 -1.43 -28.48
CA PRO A 346 2.57 -2.06 -29.81
C PRO A 346 2.29 -3.56 -29.74
N PHE A 347 2.56 -4.21 -28.61
CA PHE A 347 2.31 -5.64 -28.45
C PHE A 347 0.82 -5.99 -28.48
N VAL A 348 -0.04 -5.13 -27.92
CA VAL A 348 -1.51 -5.29 -27.99
C VAL A 348 -2.01 -5.39 -29.44
N PRO A 349 -1.82 -4.39 -30.33
CA PRO A 349 -2.26 -4.48 -31.72
C PRO A 349 -1.53 -5.57 -32.50
N VAL A 350 -0.25 -5.84 -32.21
CA VAL A 350 0.49 -6.93 -32.87
C VAL A 350 -0.15 -8.29 -32.59
N ILE A 351 -0.44 -8.61 -31.32
CA ILE A 351 -1.15 -9.85 -30.98
C ILE A 351 -2.56 -9.88 -31.62
N THR A 352 -3.23 -8.73 -31.61
CA THR A 352 -4.63 -8.59 -32.04
C THR A 352 -4.79 -8.78 -33.55
N TYR A 353 -3.97 -8.10 -34.37
CA TYR A 353 -4.20 -7.98 -35.82
C TYR A 353 -3.29 -8.87 -36.67
N THR A 354 -2.22 -9.44 -36.12
CA THR A 354 -1.31 -10.32 -36.87
C THR A 354 -1.61 -11.79 -36.62
N ASN A 355 -0.92 -12.68 -37.34
CA ASN A 355 -0.96 -14.13 -37.14
C ASN A 355 -0.53 -14.57 -35.73
N LEU A 356 -0.05 -13.67 -34.88
CA LEU A 356 0.25 -13.92 -33.46
C LEU A 356 -1.01 -14.04 -32.57
N ASN A 357 -2.22 -13.90 -33.13
CA ASN A 357 -3.47 -14.20 -32.44
C ASN A 357 -3.53 -15.67 -31.96
N VAL A 358 -2.66 -16.55 -32.46
CA VAL A 358 -2.45 -17.91 -31.93
C VAL A 358 -2.06 -17.94 -30.44
N ILE A 359 -1.41 -16.89 -29.92
CA ILE A 359 -0.98 -16.84 -28.51
C ILE A 359 -2.19 -16.70 -27.56
N PRO A 360 -3.08 -15.69 -27.70
CA PRO A 360 -4.34 -15.63 -26.95
C PRO A 360 -5.21 -16.88 -27.11
N GLN A 361 -5.17 -17.52 -28.29
CA GLN A 361 -5.93 -18.74 -28.56
C GLN A 361 -5.46 -19.91 -27.69
N ASN A 362 -4.15 -20.09 -27.57
CA ASN A 362 -3.58 -21.17 -26.76
C ASN A 362 -3.55 -20.83 -25.27
N LEU A 363 -3.40 -19.54 -24.94
CA LEU A 363 -3.26 -19.05 -23.56
C LEU A 363 -4.27 -17.90 -23.28
N PRO A 364 -5.59 -18.21 -23.20
CA PRO A 364 -6.65 -17.21 -23.00
C PRO A 364 -6.59 -16.46 -21.66
N TRP A 365 -5.85 -16.96 -20.68
CA TRP A 365 -5.62 -16.30 -19.38
C TRP A 365 -4.51 -15.24 -19.43
N LEU A 366 -3.62 -15.31 -20.43
CA LEU A 366 -2.39 -14.50 -20.50
C LEU A 366 -2.68 -12.99 -20.64
N PRO A 367 -3.57 -12.52 -21.55
CA PRO A 367 -3.80 -11.08 -21.71
C PRO A 367 -4.33 -10.42 -20.43
N VAL A 368 -5.27 -11.10 -19.75
CA VAL A 368 -5.83 -10.63 -18.47
C VAL A 368 -4.76 -10.66 -17.39
N LEU A 369 -3.93 -11.71 -17.32
CA LEU A 369 -2.83 -11.74 -16.36
C LEU A 369 -1.85 -10.57 -16.57
N VAL A 370 -1.44 -10.30 -17.82
CA VAL A 370 -0.57 -9.16 -18.14
C VAL A 370 -1.22 -7.84 -17.73
N ALA A 371 -2.52 -7.64 -18.01
CA ALA A 371 -3.25 -6.45 -17.59
C ALA A 371 -3.30 -6.31 -16.05
N THR A 372 -3.53 -7.39 -15.31
CA THR A 372 -3.53 -7.36 -13.84
C THR A 372 -2.14 -7.08 -13.25
N LEU A 373 -1.07 -7.56 -13.91
CA LEU A 373 0.31 -7.25 -13.52
C LEU A 373 0.64 -5.77 -13.76
N ILE A 374 0.23 -5.20 -14.91
CA ILE A 374 0.34 -3.77 -15.19
C ILE A 374 -0.40 -2.97 -14.12
N LYS A 375 -1.65 -3.34 -13.82
CA LYS A 375 -2.43 -2.73 -12.73
C LYS A 375 -1.65 -2.79 -11.42
N GLN A 376 -1.08 -3.94 -11.06
CA GLN A 376 -0.36 -4.09 -9.79
C GLN A 376 0.89 -3.20 -9.72
N LEU A 377 1.66 -3.08 -10.81
CA LEU A 377 2.78 -2.14 -10.88
C LEU A 377 2.31 -0.68 -10.82
N TRP A 378 1.17 -0.35 -11.41
CA TRP A 378 0.59 0.99 -11.31
C TRP A 378 0.19 1.33 -9.88
N THR A 379 -0.42 0.39 -9.15
CA THR A 379 -0.83 0.63 -7.75
C THR A 379 0.36 0.92 -6.82
N THR A 380 1.55 0.36 -7.08
CA THR A 380 2.75 0.70 -6.29
C THR A 380 3.23 2.13 -6.58
N LEU A 381 3.19 2.56 -7.84
CA LEU A 381 3.46 3.94 -8.22
C LEU A 381 2.45 4.90 -7.58
N GLU A 382 1.16 4.56 -7.65
CA GLU A 382 0.08 5.32 -7.02
C GLU A 382 0.32 5.49 -5.52
N PHE A 383 0.63 4.41 -4.82
CA PHE A 383 0.93 4.45 -3.40
C PHE A 383 2.12 5.36 -3.06
N ALA A 384 3.21 5.25 -3.83
CA ALA A 384 4.38 6.10 -3.66
C ALA A 384 4.06 7.60 -3.84
N VAL A 385 3.28 7.95 -4.86
CA VAL A 385 2.87 9.35 -5.11
C VAL A 385 1.97 9.87 -3.99
N LYS A 386 0.98 9.08 -3.54
CA LYS A 386 0.10 9.43 -2.42
C LYS A 386 0.85 9.68 -1.12
N MET A 387 1.83 8.83 -0.81
CA MET A 387 2.66 8.93 0.39
C MET A 387 3.47 10.23 0.43
N ILE A 388 3.97 10.65 -0.73
CA ILE A 388 4.91 11.77 -0.85
C ILE A 388 4.20 13.12 -0.99
N GLU A 389 2.95 13.15 -1.46
CA GLU A 389 2.21 14.40 -1.71
C GLU A 389 2.12 15.33 -0.48
N PRO A 390 1.71 14.89 0.73
CA PRO A 390 1.61 15.78 1.89
C PRO A 390 2.96 16.42 2.24
N PHE A 391 4.04 15.64 2.15
CA PHE A 391 5.41 16.10 2.40
C PHE A 391 5.90 17.08 1.34
N HIS A 392 5.45 16.94 0.09
CA HIS A 392 5.78 17.90 -0.95
C HIS A 392 5.07 19.24 -0.75
N THR A 393 3.81 19.23 -0.33
CA THR A 393 3.10 20.45 0.03
C THR A 393 3.77 21.13 1.22
N LEU A 394 4.23 20.37 2.22
CA LEU A 394 5.05 20.89 3.33
C LEU A 394 6.38 21.46 2.85
N TYR A 395 7.04 20.82 1.89
CA TYR A 395 8.29 21.32 1.30
C TYR A 395 8.13 22.65 0.55
N ARG A 396 6.97 22.88 -0.10
CA ARG A 396 6.67 24.18 -0.73
C ARG A 396 6.48 25.31 0.28
N GLY A 397 6.16 24.98 1.53
CA GLY A 397 5.90 25.92 2.62
C GLY A 397 4.47 26.46 2.64
N ASN A 398 4.15 27.22 3.68
CA ASN A 398 2.84 27.84 3.96
C ASN A 398 1.67 26.85 3.88
N ALA A 399 1.87 25.62 4.37
CA ALA A 399 0.86 24.58 4.26
C ALA A 399 -0.16 24.66 5.39
N ARG A 400 -1.44 24.44 5.06
CA ARG A 400 -2.52 24.32 6.05
C ARG A 400 -2.55 22.90 6.64
N PRO A 401 -2.96 22.73 7.92
CA PRO A 401 -3.00 21.42 8.57
C PRO A 401 -3.97 20.44 7.88
N GLU A 402 -5.14 20.91 7.44
CA GLU A 402 -6.20 20.11 6.80
C GLU A 402 -5.77 19.45 5.47
N VAL A 403 -4.83 20.06 4.77
CA VAL A 403 -4.30 19.56 3.47
C VAL A 403 -2.94 18.87 3.59
N THR A 404 -2.39 18.72 4.80
CA THR A 404 -1.07 18.10 5.02
C THR A 404 -1.03 17.17 6.23
N LEU A 405 -1.15 17.69 7.45
CA LEU A 405 -0.93 16.94 8.68
C LEU A 405 -2.02 15.90 8.96
N THR A 406 -3.29 16.26 8.75
CA THR A 406 -4.45 15.36 8.95
C THR A 406 -4.88 14.67 7.65
N LEU A 407 -4.31 15.08 6.51
CA LEU A 407 -4.64 14.54 5.20
C LEU A 407 -3.99 13.17 5.01
N ASP A 408 -4.83 12.14 4.89
CA ASP A 408 -4.39 10.81 4.51
C ASP A 408 -5.03 10.41 3.16
N TYR A 409 -4.18 10.28 2.14
CA TYR A 409 -4.53 9.70 0.84
C TYR A 409 -4.27 8.19 0.77
N GLN A 410 -3.43 7.67 1.66
CA GLN A 410 -3.07 6.25 1.66
C GLN A 410 -4.30 5.41 2.04
N GLY A 411 -5.07 5.86 3.05
CA GLY A 411 -6.30 5.20 3.51
C GLY A 411 -7.54 5.40 2.66
N THR A 412 -7.48 6.21 1.59
CA THR A 412 -8.65 6.47 0.75
C THR A 412 -8.80 5.40 -0.34
N PRO A 413 -9.99 4.79 -0.50
CA PRO A 413 -10.25 3.89 -1.62
C PRO A 413 -9.92 4.58 -2.95
N TYR A 414 -9.15 3.92 -3.81
CA TYR A 414 -8.63 4.55 -5.01
C TYR A 414 -9.72 5.01 -5.99
N GLY A 415 -10.92 4.43 -5.95
CA GLY A 415 -12.05 4.92 -6.74
C GLY A 415 -12.53 6.33 -6.35
N LEU A 416 -12.41 6.70 -5.06
CA LEU A 416 -12.78 8.04 -4.56
C LEU A 416 -11.59 9.02 -4.56
N LEU A 417 -10.37 8.50 -4.69
CA LEU A 417 -9.16 9.29 -4.64
C LEU A 417 -9.12 10.40 -5.71
N PRO A 418 -9.41 10.15 -7.01
CA PRO A 418 -9.38 11.19 -8.03
C PRO A 418 -10.21 12.42 -7.67
N LEU A 419 -11.43 12.19 -7.18
CA LEU A 419 -12.36 13.24 -6.81
C LEU A 419 -11.85 14.02 -5.60
N LYS A 420 -11.42 13.31 -4.55
CA LYS A 420 -10.88 13.94 -3.33
C LYS A 420 -9.61 14.74 -3.61
N ALA A 421 -8.69 14.19 -4.40
CA ALA A 421 -7.44 14.84 -4.76
C ALA A 421 -7.66 16.05 -5.68
N ALA A 422 -8.62 15.96 -6.62
CA ALA A 422 -9.01 17.09 -7.46
C ALA A 422 -9.61 18.23 -6.63
N TRP A 423 -10.45 17.92 -5.64
CA TRP A 423 -11.01 18.93 -4.73
C TRP A 423 -9.93 19.65 -3.93
N ASN A 424 -8.91 18.92 -3.47
CA ASN A 424 -7.77 19.46 -2.74
C ASN A 424 -6.70 20.12 -3.64
N ARG A 425 -6.95 20.27 -4.96
CA ARG A 425 -6.02 20.82 -5.95
C ARG A 425 -4.71 20.04 -6.11
N HIS A 426 -4.68 18.77 -5.73
CA HIS A 426 -3.54 17.87 -5.91
C HIS A 426 -3.71 17.08 -7.22
N TYR A 427 -3.64 17.79 -8.36
CA TYR A 427 -3.96 17.23 -9.68
C TYR A 427 -3.09 16.03 -10.09
N LEU A 428 -1.82 16.00 -9.67
CA LEU A 428 -0.94 14.87 -9.96
C LEU A 428 -1.44 13.58 -9.29
N VAL A 429 -1.84 13.65 -8.01
CA VAL A 429 -2.43 12.50 -7.30
C VAL A 429 -3.76 12.09 -7.94
N ALA A 430 -4.57 13.06 -8.36
CA ALA A 430 -5.84 12.78 -9.03
C ALA A 430 -5.64 12.00 -10.33
N LEU A 431 -4.69 12.42 -11.16
CA LEU A 431 -4.33 11.77 -12.42
C LEU A 431 -3.79 10.35 -12.21
N VAL A 432 -2.94 10.13 -11.19
CA VAL A 432 -2.44 8.78 -10.88
C VAL A 432 -3.55 7.87 -10.36
N GLY A 433 -4.46 8.40 -9.54
CA GLY A 433 -5.66 7.68 -9.10
C GLY A 433 -6.61 7.31 -10.23
N LEU A 434 -6.78 8.20 -11.22
CA LEU A 434 -7.54 7.87 -12.43
C LEU A 434 -6.91 6.70 -13.18
N GLY A 435 -5.57 6.66 -13.25
CA GLY A 435 -4.83 5.54 -13.81
C GLY A 435 -5.17 4.19 -13.16
N SER A 436 -5.42 4.15 -11.85
CA SER A 436 -5.79 2.90 -11.15
C SER A 436 -7.19 2.41 -11.52
N VAL A 437 -8.15 3.34 -11.70
CA VAL A 437 -9.50 3.01 -12.20
C VAL A 437 -9.42 2.55 -13.67
N LEU A 438 -8.62 3.23 -14.49
CA LEU A 438 -8.38 2.81 -15.88
C LEU A 438 -7.68 1.44 -15.95
N GLY A 439 -6.83 1.10 -14.98
CA GLY A 439 -6.20 -0.21 -14.86
C GLY A 439 -7.21 -1.34 -14.65
N ASP A 440 -8.28 -1.11 -13.88
CA ASP A 440 -9.39 -2.06 -13.77
C ASP A 440 -10.12 -2.23 -15.10
N ILE A 441 -10.40 -1.13 -15.80
CA ILE A 441 -11.03 -1.18 -17.12
C ILE A 441 -10.14 -1.93 -18.11
N LEU A 442 -8.81 -1.74 -18.07
CA LEU A 442 -7.85 -2.47 -18.89
C LEU A 442 -7.93 -3.98 -18.64
N THR A 443 -8.08 -4.43 -17.38
CA THR A 443 -8.25 -5.87 -17.09
C THR A 443 -9.54 -6.44 -17.68
N VAL A 444 -10.63 -5.65 -17.64
CA VAL A 444 -11.91 -6.04 -18.23
C VAL A 444 -11.83 -6.08 -19.76
N THR A 445 -11.22 -5.08 -20.41
CA THR A 445 -11.08 -5.06 -21.88
C THR A 445 -10.07 -6.08 -22.38
N ALA A 446 -9.04 -6.41 -21.61
CA ALA A 446 -8.08 -7.46 -21.95
C ALA A 446 -8.73 -8.86 -22.02
N SER A 447 -9.81 -9.10 -21.25
CA SER A 447 -10.60 -10.34 -21.38
C SER A 447 -11.29 -10.45 -22.75
N SER A 448 -11.49 -9.33 -23.44
CA SER A 448 -12.03 -9.29 -24.80
C SER A 448 -11.08 -9.93 -25.82
N LEU A 449 -9.78 -9.68 -25.66
CA LEU A 449 -8.72 -10.08 -26.60
C LEU A 449 -8.49 -11.60 -26.66
N ALA A 450 -9.06 -12.37 -25.73
CA ALA A 450 -8.87 -13.82 -25.63
C ALA A 450 -9.84 -14.67 -26.46
N LEU A 451 -10.81 -14.09 -27.18
CA LEU A 451 -11.83 -14.83 -27.93
C LEU A 451 -11.62 -14.81 -29.46
N THR A 452 -11.86 -15.97 -30.08
CA THR A 452 -11.54 -16.29 -31.48
C THR A 452 -12.55 -15.79 -32.52
N ASN A 453 -13.85 -15.80 -32.21
CA ASN A 453 -14.91 -15.64 -33.21
C ASN A 453 -15.78 -14.40 -32.94
N GLU A 454 -15.10 -13.27 -32.71
CA GLU A 454 -15.76 -11.99 -32.45
C GLU A 454 -16.04 -11.20 -33.73
N THR A 455 -17.07 -10.36 -33.68
CA THR A 455 -17.28 -9.36 -34.72
C THR A 455 -16.09 -8.40 -34.74
N TYR A 456 -15.50 -8.18 -35.92
CA TYR A 456 -14.39 -7.25 -36.14
C TYR A 456 -14.56 -5.90 -35.42
N LYS A 457 -15.80 -5.38 -35.33
CA LYS A 457 -16.14 -4.12 -34.63
C LYS A 457 -15.95 -4.17 -33.11
N SER A 458 -16.35 -5.24 -32.42
CA SER A 458 -16.21 -5.36 -30.96
C SER A 458 -14.74 -5.53 -30.55
N PHE A 459 -14.01 -6.30 -31.36
CA PHE A 459 -12.59 -6.57 -31.16
C PHE A 459 -11.73 -5.33 -31.39
N THR A 460 -12.00 -4.57 -32.47
CA THR A 460 -11.33 -3.28 -32.74
C THR A 460 -11.64 -2.23 -31.68
N ALA A 461 -12.89 -2.15 -31.20
CA ALA A 461 -13.25 -1.24 -30.11
C ALA A 461 -12.51 -1.58 -28.80
N SER A 462 -12.47 -2.86 -28.41
CA SER A 462 -11.79 -3.32 -27.18
C SER A 462 -10.27 -3.09 -27.23
N SER A 463 -9.66 -3.37 -28.38
CA SER A 463 -8.24 -3.10 -28.62
C SER A 463 -7.95 -1.59 -28.59
N GLY A 464 -8.78 -0.77 -29.25
CA GLY A 464 -8.66 0.68 -29.25
C GLY A 464 -8.76 1.32 -27.86
N ILE A 465 -9.71 0.87 -27.03
CA ILE A 465 -9.84 1.31 -25.63
C ILE A 465 -8.59 0.92 -24.84
N SER A 466 -8.11 -0.32 -24.98
CA SER A 466 -6.93 -0.81 -24.26
C SER A 466 -5.68 -0.01 -24.62
N ILE A 467 -5.48 0.30 -25.91
CA ILE A 467 -4.37 1.14 -26.40
C ILE A 467 -4.46 2.56 -25.83
N THR A 468 -5.66 3.14 -25.82
CA THR A 468 -5.89 4.49 -25.28
C THR A 468 -5.60 4.53 -23.77
N ILE A 469 -6.03 3.51 -23.03
CA ILE A 469 -5.73 3.40 -21.60
C ILE A 469 -4.22 3.30 -21.38
N ILE A 470 -3.51 2.43 -22.09
CA ILE A 470 -2.05 2.28 -21.93
C ILE A 470 -1.34 3.60 -22.27
N LEU A 471 -1.77 4.32 -23.30
CA LEU A 471 -1.24 5.64 -23.65
C LEU A 471 -1.47 6.66 -22.53
N LEU A 472 -2.67 6.70 -21.94
CA LEU A 472 -2.96 7.55 -20.79
C LEU A 472 -2.11 7.20 -19.57
N LEU A 473 -1.84 5.91 -19.32
CA LEU A 473 -0.94 5.47 -18.25
C LEU A 473 0.51 5.91 -18.52
N ILE A 474 0.99 5.83 -19.75
CA ILE A 474 2.33 6.31 -20.16
C ILE A 474 2.45 7.81 -19.94
N VAL A 475 1.50 8.61 -20.45
CA VAL A 475 1.47 10.06 -20.26
C VAL A 475 1.45 10.41 -18.78
N SER A 476 0.67 9.67 -18.00
CA SER A 476 0.56 9.87 -16.56
C SER A 476 1.87 9.56 -15.82
N ALA A 477 2.55 8.47 -16.17
CA ALA A 477 3.86 8.13 -15.59
C ALA A 477 4.95 9.13 -15.99
N LEU A 478 4.94 9.63 -17.22
CA LEU A 478 5.84 10.69 -17.69
C LEU A 478 5.57 12.02 -16.95
N ALA A 479 4.31 12.36 -16.69
CA ALA A 479 3.95 13.52 -15.89
C ALA A 479 4.48 13.40 -14.45
N VAL A 480 4.36 12.20 -13.84
CA VAL A 480 4.96 11.92 -12.52
C VAL A 480 6.48 12.08 -12.58
N TYR A 481 7.14 11.51 -13.59
CA TYR A 481 8.58 11.64 -13.77
C TYR A 481 9.02 13.11 -13.87
N ALA A 482 8.36 13.90 -14.71
CA ALA A 482 8.68 15.32 -14.92
C ALA A 482 8.54 16.16 -13.63
N HIS A 483 7.48 15.91 -12.85
CA HIS A 483 7.18 16.71 -11.65
C HIS A 483 7.86 16.19 -10.37
N ARG A 484 8.26 14.91 -10.32
CA ARG A 484 8.76 14.24 -9.09
C ARG A 484 10.21 13.78 -9.17
N ARG A 485 10.95 14.04 -10.25
CA ARG A 485 12.36 13.60 -10.40
C ARG A 485 13.33 14.15 -9.34
N HIS A 486 13.02 15.28 -8.72
CA HIS A 486 13.93 15.96 -7.78
C HIS A 486 13.76 15.41 -6.35
N THR A 487 14.87 15.23 -5.64
CA THR A 487 14.89 14.81 -4.24
C THR A 487 14.64 16.02 -3.33
N PHE A 488 13.64 15.91 -2.45
CA PHE A 488 13.24 17.01 -1.55
C PHE A 488 13.00 16.57 -0.09
N LEU A 489 13.21 15.28 0.20
CA LEU A 489 13.12 14.73 1.55
C LEU A 489 14.49 14.23 2.00
N PRO A 490 14.80 14.24 3.30
CA PRO A 490 15.96 13.53 3.83
C PRO A 490 15.79 12.01 3.79
N ARG A 491 14.56 11.50 3.96
CA ARG A 491 14.25 10.06 4.05
C ARG A 491 12.85 9.72 3.56
N GLN A 492 12.58 8.43 3.35
CA GLN A 492 11.25 7.91 2.99
C GLN A 492 10.32 7.89 4.22
N PRO A 493 9.13 8.51 4.16
CA PRO A 493 8.14 8.46 5.25
C PRO A 493 7.30 7.18 5.18
N SER A 494 7.94 6.02 5.03
CA SER A 494 7.24 4.74 4.86
C SER A 494 7.03 3.97 6.17
N THR A 495 7.82 4.27 7.20
CA THR A 495 7.77 3.63 8.51
C THR A 495 7.39 4.63 9.60
N ILE A 496 6.84 4.12 10.71
CA ILE A 496 6.50 4.96 11.87
C ILE A 496 7.77 5.63 12.42
N ALA A 497 8.89 4.90 12.46
CA ALA A 497 10.18 5.46 12.87
C ALA A 497 10.61 6.65 12.00
N SER A 498 10.48 6.56 10.68
CA SER A 498 10.81 7.68 9.79
C SER A 498 9.91 8.90 10.04
N VAL A 499 8.62 8.69 10.30
CA VAL A 499 7.67 9.78 10.62
C VAL A 499 7.98 10.40 11.99
N LEU A 500 8.31 9.59 13.01
CA LEU A 500 8.74 10.08 14.33
C LEU A 500 10.01 10.93 14.23
N ALA A 501 10.97 10.49 13.41
CA ALA A 501 12.16 11.28 13.14
C ALA A 501 11.81 12.61 12.44
N PHE A 502 10.75 12.67 11.61
CA PHE A 502 10.31 13.91 10.94
C PHE A 502 9.63 14.91 11.87
N ILE A 503 9.25 14.51 13.07
CA ILE A 503 8.61 15.39 14.06
C ILE A 503 9.48 15.58 15.31
N HIS A 504 10.66 14.98 15.34
CA HIS A 504 11.62 15.12 16.44
C HIS A 504 11.99 16.60 16.67
N GLN A 505 12.01 17.02 17.94
CA GLN A 505 12.28 18.40 18.41
C GLN A 505 11.38 19.52 17.83
N SER A 506 10.31 19.15 17.12
CA SER A 506 9.37 20.08 16.48
C SER A 506 8.53 20.84 17.51
N ARG A 507 8.30 22.14 17.28
CA ARG A 507 7.40 22.98 18.11
C ARG A 507 5.94 22.67 17.82
N MET A 508 5.63 22.23 16.60
CA MET A 508 4.33 21.71 16.20
C MET A 508 3.75 20.69 17.19
N LEU A 509 4.60 19.90 17.86
CA LEU A 509 4.15 18.92 18.86
C LEU A 509 3.36 19.54 20.03
N ASP A 510 3.55 20.84 20.33
CA ASP A 510 2.78 21.54 21.36
C ASP A 510 1.28 21.64 21.01
N ASP A 511 0.96 21.62 19.70
CA ASP A 511 -0.42 21.62 19.24
C ASP A 511 -1.12 20.27 19.39
N PHE A 512 -0.35 19.21 19.65
CA PHE A 512 -0.82 17.84 19.83
C PHE A 512 -0.84 17.40 21.31
N VAL A 513 -0.51 18.29 22.25
CA VAL A 513 -0.59 17.98 23.68
C VAL A 513 -2.05 17.84 24.09
N GLY A 514 -2.40 16.69 24.67
CA GLY A 514 -3.76 16.39 25.13
C GLY A 514 -4.74 15.92 24.04
N THR A 515 -4.29 15.76 22.79
CA THR A 515 -5.14 15.35 21.66
C THR A 515 -5.08 13.85 21.33
N GLU A 516 -4.37 13.04 22.12
CA GLU A 516 -4.17 11.59 21.90
C GLU A 516 -5.48 10.79 21.75
N ARG A 517 -6.55 11.24 22.40
CA ARG A 517 -7.86 10.57 22.40
C ARG A 517 -8.80 11.10 21.33
N TYR A 518 -8.40 12.14 20.61
CA TYR A 518 -9.26 12.77 19.61
C TYR A 518 -9.41 11.87 18.40
N THR A 519 -10.60 11.96 17.81
CA THR A 519 -10.85 11.44 16.47
C THR A 519 -10.22 12.35 15.42
N ASN A 520 -10.02 11.85 14.20
CA ASN A 520 -9.41 12.66 13.13
C ASN A 520 -10.18 13.94 12.81
N LYS A 521 -11.51 13.93 12.92
CA LYS A 521 -12.32 15.12 12.68
C LYS A 521 -12.14 16.18 13.77
N GLU A 522 -12.05 15.74 15.03
CA GLU A 522 -11.80 16.63 16.16
C GLU A 522 -10.38 17.20 16.09
N MET A 523 -9.39 16.37 15.75
CA MET A 523 -8.01 16.80 15.54
C MET A 523 -7.91 17.86 14.44
N GLU A 524 -8.58 17.62 13.30
CA GLU A 524 -8.63 18.57 12.19
C GLU A 524 -9.26 19.90 12.61
N ALA A 525 -10.40 19.87 13.29
CA ALA A 525 -11.07 21.08 13.78
C ALA A 525 -10.17 21.91 14.73
N VAL A 526 -9.43 21.24 15.63
CA VAL A 526 -8.52 21.90 16.58
C VAL A 526 -7.32 22.54 15.86
N LEU A 527 -6.72 21.83 14.91
CA LEU A 527 -5.59 22.37 14.14
C LEU A 527 -6.01 23.51 13.22
N VAL A 528 -7.21 23.44 12.62
CA VAL A 528 -7.78 24.52 11.81
C VAL A 528 -8.06 25.75 12.68
N ALA A 529 -8.62 25.56 13.88
CA ALA A 529 -8.90 26.64 14.83
C ALA A 529 -7.64 27.40 15.27
N LYS A 530 -6.49 26.72 15.36
CA LYS A 530 -5.19 27.35 15.67
C LYS A 530 -4.64 28.23 14.54
N ASN A 531 -5.13 28.06 13.30
CA ASN A 531 -4.73 28.82 12.09
C ASN A 531 -3.22 28.93 11.85
N LYS A 532 -2.44 27.93 12.28
CA LYS A 532 -1.00 27.86 12.04
C LYS A 532 -0.67 27.39 10.63
N ARG A 533 0.58 27.57 10.22
CA ARG A 533 1.15 27.09 8.95
C ARG A 533 2.35 26.22 9.22
N TYR A 534 2.52 25.19 8.41
CA TYR A 534 3.55 24.19 8.59
C TYR A 534 4.40 24.07 7.33
N ALA A 535 5.67 23.73 7.52
CA ALA A 535 6.60 23.51 6.44
C ALA A 535 7.61 22.41 6.81
N LEU A 536 8.26 21.85 5.79
CA LEU A 536 9.41 20.98 5.95
C LEU A 536 10.68 21.77 5.67
N GLY A 537 11.58 21.85 6.65
CA GLY A 537 12.83 22.59 6.50
C GLY A 537 13.68 22.60 7.76
N TRP A 538 14.65 23.51 7.77
CA TRP A 538 15.46 23.78 8.94
C TRP A 538 14.73 24.74 9.86
N PHE A 539 14.61 24.40 11.14
CA PHE A 539 14.01 25.25 12.16
C PHE A 539 14.82 25.17 13.45
N LYS A 540 14.53 26.08 14.38
CA LYS A 540 15.17 26.08 15.70
C LYS A 540 14.34 25.23 16.65
N GLY A 541 14.85 24.05 17.02
CA GLY A 541 14.16 23.11 17.90
C GLY A 541 13.92 23.62 19.32
N ARG A 542 13.29 22.79 20.14
CA ARG A 542 13.03 23.10 21.57
C ARG A 542 14.32 23.20 22.38
N ASP A 543 15.37 22.52 21.95
CA ASP A 543 16.73 22.58 22.49
C ASP A 543 17.55 23.77 21.97
N SER A 544 16.92 24.67 21.21
CA SER A 544 17.57 25.82 20.54
C SER A 544 18.61 25.47 19.48
N GLN A 545 18.75 24.21 19.08
CA GLN A 545 19.64 23.77 18.00
C GLN A 545 18.90 23.73 16.65
N PRO A 546 19.62 23.85 15.52
CA PRO A 546 19.01 23.70 14.21
C PRO A 546 18.68 22.24 13.91
N HIS A 547 17.41 21.94 13.61
CA HIS A 547 16.93 20.62 13.21
C HIS A 547 16.25 20.66 11.85
N CYS A 548 16.33 19.56 11.11
CA CYS A 548 15.65 19.38 9.83
C CYS A 548 14.45 18.43 9.99
N ALA A 549 13.24 18.98 10.03
CA ALA A 549 12.01 18.21 10.22
C ALA A 549 10.78 19.01 9.76
N VAL A 550 9.58 18.49 10.04
CA VAL A 550 8.31 19.20 9.85
C VAL A 550 8.02 20.04 11.09
N ASP A 551 7.86 21.35 10.93
CA ASP A 551 7.53 22.25 12.04
C ASP A 551 6.63 23.42 11.59
N GLU A 552 6.15 24.20 12.56
CA GLU A 552 5.41 25.44 12.36
C GLU A 552 6.29 26.56 11.78
N GLU A 553 5.76 27.34 10.84
CA GLU A 553 6.48 28.50 10.28
C GLU A 553 6.62 29.64 11.32
N PRO A 554 7.73 30.41 11.31
CA PRO A 554 8.74 30.52 10.24
C PRO A 554 9.91 29.51 10.33
N MET A 555 10.34 29.01 9.16
CA MET A 555 11.55 28.18 9.01
C MET A 555 12.82 29.06 8.95
N LEU A 556 13.96 28.52 9.40
CA LEU A 556 15.29 29.12 9.21
C LEU A 556 15.73 29.06 7.75
N SER A 557 15.56 27.90 7.11
CA SER A 557 15.88 27.72 5.69
C SER A 557 15.13 26.53 5.10
N ARG A 558 14.98 26.50 3.76
CA ARG A 558 14.41 25.35 3.06
C ARG A 558 15.42 24.20 3.01
N TYR A 559 14.92 22.98 3.12
CA TYR A 559 15.74 21.79 2.95
C TYR A 559 16.28 21.69 1.52
N LYS A 560 17.56 21.35 1.36
CA LYS A 560 18.17 20.99 0.07
C LYS A 560 18.85 19.64 0.26
N HIS A 561 18.55 18.69 -0.62
CA HIS A 561 19.09 17.35 -0.50
C HIS A 561 20.62 17.35 -0.65
N GLY A 562 21.32 16.70 0.29
CA GLY A 562 22.77 16.59 0.30
C GLY A 562 23.53 17.84 0.78
N VAL A 563 22.84 18.88 1.24
CA VAL A 563 23.47 20.10 1.78
C VAL A 563 23.17 20.20 3.27
N SER A 564 24.21 20.23 4.10
CA SER A 564 24.06 20.40 5.55
C SER A 564 23.58 21.82 5.89
N TYR A 565 22.99 22.00 7.08
CA TYR A 565 22.55 23.32 7.54
C TYR A 565 23.67 24.39 7.49
N LEU A 566 24.88 24.02 7.87
CA LEU A 566 26.05 24.91 7.87
C LEU A 566 26.42 25.37 6.46
N GLN A 567 26.40 24.44 5.49
CA GLN A 567 26.63 24.76 4.07
C GLN A 567 25.48 25.59 3.47
N ALA A 568 24.26 25.47 3.99
CA ALA A 568 23.12 26.26 3.54
C ALA A 568 23.18 27.73 4.01
N GLN A 569 23.82 28.03 5.15
CA GLN A 569 24.01 29.40 5.65
C GLN A 569 25.33 30.05 5.18
N ALA A 570 26.39 29.27 4.98
CA ALA A 570 27.70 29.77 4.58
C ALA A 570 28.27 28.95 3.40
N PRO A 571 27.80 29.20 2.15
CA PRO A 571 28.18 28.41 0.99
C PRO A 571 29.67 28.50 0.60
N TRP A 572 30.44 29.40 1.23
CA TRP A 572 31.89 29.60 1.02
C TRP A 572 32.77 28.82 2.02
N VAL A 573 32.19 28.09 2.97
CA VAL A 573 32.93 27.22 3.88
C VAL A 573 33.04 25.83 3.23
N GLU A 574 33.97 25.69 2.29
CA GLU A 574 34.41 24.37 1.82
C GLU A 574 35.19 23.68 2.95
N ASN A 575 34.95 22.37 3.13
CA ASN A 575 35.50 21.55 4.20
C ASN A 575 37.04 21.69 4.28
N VAL A 576 37.54 22.13 5.44
CA VAL A 576 38.95 21.94 5.84
C VAL A 576 39.13 20.52 6.38
#